data_AF-A0A352C6Z8-F1
#
_entry.id   AF-A0A352C6Z8-F1
#
_cell.length_a   1.000
_cell.length_b   1.000
_cell.length_c   1.000
_cell.angle_alpha   90.00
_cell.angle_beta   90.00
_cell.angle_gamma   90.00
#
_symmetry.space_group_name_H-M   'P 1'
#
loop_
_entity.id
_entity.type
_entity.pdbx_description
1 polymer ?
#
loop_
_entity_poly.entity_id
_entity_poly.type
_entity_poly.pdbx_seq_one_letter_code
_entity_poly.pdbx_strand_id
1 'polypeptide(L)'
;MPPDLSLITLQYSKKWLIDYLTGFYPDHQARFGVNNKVIAHVAMPHVLASPTHLGFENKSAKIEIESIAMDIGNYLAEVAEPEIHHRLFWGVGVLFFCIIAILMFIVLNELYKK
;
A
#
# COMPACT_ATOMS: atom_id res chain seq x y z
N MET A 1 10.11 -20.57 3.40
CA MET A 1 10.87 -19.30 3.46
C MET A 1 9.85 -18.17 3.46
N PRO A 2 9.99 -17.15 4.32
CA PRO A 2 9.10 -15.99 4.28
C PRO A 2 9.32 -15.20 2.98
N PRO A 3 8.28 -14.56 2.44
CA PRO A 3 8.40 -13.72 1.24
C PRO A 3 9.24 -12.47 1.52
N ASP A 4 9.95 -11.99 0.50
CA ASP A 4 10.63 -10.70 0.55
C ASP A 4 9.60 -9.56 0.50
N LEU A 5 9.80 -8.54 1.34
CA LEU A 5 8.88 -7.41 1.48
C LEU A 5 9.42 -6.12 0.86
N SER A 6 10.65 -6.11 0.33
CA SER A 6 11.26 -4.89 -0.21
C SER A 6 10.45 -4.19 -1.30
N LEU A 7 9.68 -4.93 -2.10
CA LEU A 7 8.84 -4.38 -3.18
C LEU A 7 7.36 -4.77 -3.02
N ILE A 8 6.94 -5.24 -1.85
CA ILE A 8 5.59 -5.78 -1.66
C ILE A 8 4.52 -4.72 -1.89
N THR A 9 4.79 -3.46 -1.54
CA THR A 9 3.89 -2.30 -1.67
C THR A 9 3.76 -1.79 -3.10
N LEU A 10 4.69 -2.19 -3.98
CA LEU A 10 4.64 -1.97 -5.42
C LEU A 10 3.95 -3.12 -6.15
N GLN A 11 4.21 -4.36 -5.72
CA GLN A 11 3.54 -5.54 -6.24
C GLN A 11 2.06 -5.58 -5.86
N TYR A 12 1.76 -5.20 -4.62
CA TYR A 12 0.42 -5.08 -4.05
C TYR A 12 0.30 -3.71 -3.39
N SER A 13 -0.82 -3.01 -3.56
CA SER A 13 -0.99 -1.68 -2.98
C SER A 13 -0.77 -1.67 -1.45
N LYS A 14 -0.26 -0.57 -0.89
CA LYS A 14 -0.12 -0.37 0.58
C LYS A 14 -1.38 -0.80 1.36
N LYS A 15 -2.56 -0.47 0.84
CA LYS A 15 -3.85 -0.85 1.44
C LYS A 15 -4.00 -2.38 1.57
N TRP A 16 -3.62 -3.12 0.54
CA TRP A 16 -3.69 -4.58 0.55
C TRP A 16 -2.83 -5.17 1.67
N LEU A 17 -1.63 -4.61 1.88
CA LEU A 17 -0.75 -5.04 2.97
C LEU A 17 -1.37 -4.78 4.35
N ILE A 18 -1.97 -3.60 4.55
CA ILE A 18 -2.67 -3.25 5.80
C ILE A 18 -3.87 -4.19 6.01
N ASP A 19 -4.70 -4.41 4.98
CA ASP A 19 -5.83 -5.33 5.03
C ASP A 19 -5.38 -6.76 5.34
N TYR A 20 -4.24 -7.18 4.80
CA TYR A 20 -3.64 -8.49 5.09
C TYR A 20 -3.16 -8.58 6.54
N LEU A 21 -2.42 -7.60 7.04
CA LEU A 21 -1.90 -7.60 8.42
C LEU A 21 -3.01 -7.54 9.48
N THR A 22 -4.12 -6.86 9.18
CA THR A 22 -5.27 -6.68 10.09
C THR A 22 -6.39 -7.72 9.87
N GLY A 23 -6.35 -8.43 8.75
CA GLY A 23 -7.41 -9.32 8.28
C GLY A 23 -7.40 -10.73 8.88
N PHE A 24 -6.54 -11.00 9.86
CA PHE A 24 -6.49 -12.29 10.55
C PHE A 24 -7.77 -12.52 11.37
N TYR A 25 -8.24 -13.75 11.42
CA TYR A 25 -9.36 -14.19 12.25
C TYR A 25 -9.10 -15.60 12.79
N PRO A 26 -9.68 -15.98 13.93
CA PRO A 26 -9.51 -17.32 14.50
C PRO A 26 -10.17 -18.39 13.61
N ASP A 27 -9.42 -19.45 13.30
CA ASP A 27 -9.87 -20.58 12.51
C ASP A 27 -9.30 -21.88 13.09
N HIS A 28 -10.16 -22.68 13.73
CA HIS A 28 -9.77 -23.93 14.39
C HIS A 28 -9.33 -25.04 13.42
N GLN A 29 -9.65 -24.91 12.12
CA GLN A 29 -9.23 -25.87 11.09
C GLN A 29 -7.88 -25.50 10.47
N ALA A 30 -7.44 -24.25 10.63
CA ALA A 30 -6.17 -23.79 10.10
C ALA A 30 -4.99 -24.30 10.94
N ARG A 31 -3.87 -24.60 10.27
CA ARG A 31 -2.65 -25.14 10.91
C ARG A 31 -2.13 -24.29 12.07
N PHE A 32 -2.34 -22.97 12.01
CA PHE A 32 -1.87 -22.01 13.01
C PHE A 32 -3.00 -21.46 13.89
N GLY A 33 -4.20 -22.04 13.83
CA GLY A 33 -5.38 -21.56 14.58
C GLY A 33 -5.94 -20.23 14.10
N VAL A 34 -5.41 -19.68 13.01
CA VAL A 34 -5.83 -18.42 12.39
C VAL A 34 -5.84 -18.54 10.88
N ASN A 35 -6.69 -17.74 10.24
CA ASN A 35 -6.78 -17.62 8.79
C ASN A 35 -6.96 -16.14 8.41
N ASN A 36 -6.93 -15.79 7.12
CA ASN A 36 -6.93 -14.40 6.67
C ASN A 36 -8.05 -14.12 5.66
N LYS A 37 -8.64 -12.94 5.73
CA LYS A 37 -9.72 -12.52 4.82
C LYS A 37 -9.24 -12.22 3.39
N VAL A 38 -7.98 -11.82 3.23
CA VAL A 38 -7.38 -11.44 1.95
C VAL A 38 -6.83 -12.67 1.22
N ILE A 39 -6.22 -13.61 1.95
CA ILE A 39 -5.66 -14.85 1.42
C ILE A 39 -6.26 -16.03 2.19
N ALA A 40 -6.93 -16.95 1.51
CA ALA A 40 -7.44 -18.16 2.14
C ALA A 40 -6.31 -19.15 2.48
N HIS A 41 -6.42 -19.82 3.62
CA HIS A 41 -5.51 -20.89 4.06
C HIS A 41 -4.05 -20.45 4.20
N VAL A 42 -3.85 -19.32 4.86
CA VAL A 42 -2.51 -18.76 5.10
C VAL A 42 -1.65 -19.74 5.90
N ALA A 43 -0.46 -20.03 5.37
CA ALA A 43 0.53 -20.90 6.01
C ALA A 43 1.46 -20.12 6.96
N MET A 44 0.93 -19.15 7.71
CA MET A 44 1.68 -18.28 8.61
C MET A 44 0.84 -17.91 9.84
N PRO A 45 1.44 -17.81 11.04
CA PRO A 45 0.77 -17.32 12.23
C PRO A 45 0.48 -15.82 12.12
N HIS A 46 -0.40 -15.29 12.99
CA HIS A 46 -0.65 -13.86 13.04
C HIS A 46 0.61 -13.12 13.55
N VAL A 47 1.25 -12.35 12.68
CA VAL A 47 2.53 -11.66 12.94
C VAL A 47 2.40 -10.50 13.94
N LEU A 48 1.30 -9.74 13.88
CA LEU A 48 1.05 -8.58 14.75
C LEU A 48 0.36 -8.96 16.07
N ALA A 49 -0.17 -10.17 16.20
CA ALA A 49 -0.72 -10.64 17.46
C ALA A 49 0.40 -11.22 18.33
N SER A 50 0.75 -10.50 19.40
CA SER A 50 1.68 -10.97 20.43
C SER A 50 1.19 -12.30 21.04
N PRO A 51 2.10 -13.24 21.38
CA PRO A 51 1.74 -14.59 21.87
C PRO A 51 1.01 -14.61 23.21
N THR A 52 0.95 -13.50 23.94
CA THR A 52 0.28 -13.42 25.23
C THR A 52 -1.03 -12.64 25.07
N HIS A 53 -2.14 -13.38 25.05
CA HIS A 53 -3.55 -13.01 25.33
C HIS A 53 -4.18 -11.76 24.68
N LEU A 54 -5.19 -12.03 23.83
CA LEU A 54 -6.37 -11.21 23.50
C LEU A 54 -6.20 -10.04 22.50
N GLY A 55 -6.16 -10.36 21.19
CA GLY A 55 -6.21 -9.36 20.12
C GLY A 55 -7.51 -9.29 19.31
N PHE A 56 -8.41 -10.28 19.40
CA PHE A 56 -9.64 -10.29 18.60
C PHE A 56 -10.82 -9.54 19.24
N GLU A 57 -10.86 -9.45 20.57
CA GLU A 57 -12.01 -8.91 21.30
C GLU A 57 -11.75 -7.51 21.90
N ASN A 58 -10.49 -7.16 22.16
CA ASN A 58 -10.13 -5.86 22.72
C ASN A 58 -10.09 -4.79 21.63
N LYS A 59 -11.05 -3.87 21.64
CA LYS A 59 -11.12 -2.75 20.69
C LYS A 59 -9.84 -1.90 20.69
N SER A 60 -9.24 -1.67 21.86
CA SER A 60 -7.97 -0.95 22.00
C SER A 60 -6.81 -1.67 21.32
N ALA A 61 -6.69 -2.99 21.51
CA ALA A 61 -5.67 -3.80 20.86
C ALA A 61 -5.84 -3.82 19.34
N LYS A 62 -7.09 -3.85 18.85
CA LYS A 62 -7.37 -3.76 17.41
C LYS A 62 -6.90 -2.43 16.82
N ILE A 63 -7.15 -1.32 17.52
CA ILE A 63 -6.70 0.02 17.09
C ILE A 63 -5.17 0.08 17.05
N GLU A 64 -4.49 -0.49 18.05
CA GLU A 64 -3.03 -0.55 18.08
C GLU A 64 -2.46 -1.39 16.93
N ILE A 65 -3.04 -2.56 16.66
CA ILE A 65 -2.67 -3.40 15.51
C ILE A 65 -2.89 -2.65 14.19
N GLU A 66 -4.00 -1.95 14.02
CA GLU A 66 -4.27 -1.12 12.84
C GLU A 66 -3.23 0.00 12.70
N SER A 67 -2.87 0.67 13.79
CA SER A 67 -1.84 1.71 13.79
C SER A 67 -0.46 1.16 13.38
N ILE A 68 -0.05 0.04 13.98
CA ILE A 68 1.23 -0.62 13.65
C ILE A 68 1.24 -1.06 12.18
N ALA A 69 0.13 -1.63 11.69
CA ALA A 69 0.01 -2.02 10.29
C ALA A 69 0.12 -0.81 9.34
N MET A 70 -0.44 0.35 9.73
CA MET A 70 -0.29 1.59 8.96
C MET A 70 1.16 2.07 8.95
N ASP A 71 1.85 2.06 10.09
CA ASP A 71 3.25 2.50 10.17
C ASP A 71 4.17 1.59 9.35
N ILE A 72 3.99 0.27 9.44
CA ILE A 72 4.70 -0.70 8.61
C ILE A 72 4.39 -0.47 7.12
N GLY A 73 3.11 -0.27 6.78
CA GLY A 73 2.68 -0.03 5.41
C GLY A 73 3.26 1.25 4.84
N ASN A 74 3.38 2.31 5.64
CA ASN A 74 4.03 3.56 5.25
C ASN A 74 5.53 3.34 5.06
N TYR A 75 6.21 2.74 6.04
CA TYR A 75 7.64 2.46 5.93
C TYR A 75 7.98 1.62 4.69
N LEU A 76 7.26 0.53 4.44
CA LEU A 76 7.48 -0.31 3.28
C LEU A 76 7.09 0.36 1.96
N ALA A 77 6.15 1.30 1.96
CA ALA A 77 5.84 2.09 0.77
C ALA A 77 7.00 3.05 0.43
N GLU A 78 7.55 3.74 1.42
CA GLU A 78 8.70 4.63 1.25
C GLU A 78 9.97 3.87 0.84
N VAL A 79 10.24 2.70 1.45
CA VAL A 79 11.41 1.87 1.09
C VAL A 79 11.32 1.32 -0.33
N ALA A 80 10.12 0.96 -0.78
CA ALA A 80 9.91 0.46 -2.13
C ALA A 80 10.04 1.57 -3.19
N GLU A 81 9.65 2.81 -2.87
CA GLU A 81 9.76 3.96 -3.76
C GLU A 81 10.35 5.21 -3.05
N PRO A 82 11.67 5.27 -2.82
CA PRO A 82 12.28 6.40 -2.11
C PRO A 82 12.16 7.75 -2.84
N GLU A 83 11.93 7.72 -4.16
CA GLU A 83 11.94 8.91 -5.02
C GLU A 83 10.54 9.43 -5.37
N ILE A 84 9.49 9.04 -4.62
CA ILE A 84 8.10 9.48 -4.88
C ILE A 84 8.01 11.01 -4.99
N HIS A 85 8.64 11.73 -4.06
CA HIS A 85 8.56 13.19 -4.01
C HIS A 85 9.18 13.87 -5.24
N HIS A 86 10.31 13.35 -5.74
CA HIS A 86 10.97 13.91 -6.92
C HIS A 86 10.15 13.64 -8.20
N ARG A 87 9.58 12.44 -8.35
CA ARG A 87 8.81 12.07 -9.54
C ARG A 87 7.53 12.91 -9.69
N LEU A 88 6.84 13.20 -8.58
CA LEU A 88 5.63 14.03 -8.60
C LEU A 88 5.95 15.48 -9.00
N PHE A 89 7.03 16.04 -8.47
CA PHE A 89 7.47 17.40 -8.80
C PHE A 89 7.74 17.57 -10.30
N TRP A 90 8.56 16.70 -10.87
CA TRP A 90 8.88 16.75 -12.30
C TRP A 90 7.66 16.43 -13.17
N GLY A 91 6.79 15.52 -12.73
CA GLY A 91 5.54 15.20 -13.44
C GLY A 91 4.63 16.42 -13.61
N VAL A 92 4.44 17.20 -12.55
CA VAL A 92 3.66 18.45 -12.62
C VAL A 92 4.31 19.47 -13.55
N GLY A 93 5.64 19.60 -13.52
CA GLY A 93 6.39 20.45 -14.43
C GLY A 93 6.20 20.07 -15.91
N VAL A 94 6.25 18.77 -16.23
CA VAL A 94 6.02 18.25 -17.58
C VAL A 94 4.58 18.50 -18.03
N LEU A 95 3.58 18.28 -17.17
CA LEU A 95 2.18 18.56 -17.50
C LEU A 95 1.95 20.04 -17.81
N PHE A 96 2.55 20.94 -17.04
CA PHE A 96 2.49 22.38 -17.31
C PHE A 96 3.14 22.74 -18.65
N PHE A 97 4.32 22.18 -18.94
CA PHE A 97 4.99 22.36 -20.22
C PHE A 97 4.13 21.85 -21.40
N CYS A 98 3.51 20.67 -21.27
CA CYS A 98 2.61 20.12 -22.27
C CYS A 98 1.39 21.03 -22.52
N ILE A 99 0.80 21.62 -21.48
CA ILE A 99 -0.31 22.57 -21.63
C ILE A 99 0.14 23.80 -22.43
N ILE A 100 1.30 24.38 -22.13
CA ILE A 100 1.85 25.51 -22.88
C ILE A 100 2.10 25.13 -24.35
N ALA A 101 2.69 23.96 -24.59
CA ALA A 101 2.96 23.48 -25.94
C ALA A 101 1.68 23.28 -26.75
N ILE A 102 0.62 22.75 -26.14
CA ILE A 102 -0.71 22.60 -26.76
C ILE A 102 -1.32 23.97 -27.08
N LEU A 103 -1.25 24.93 -26.16
CA LEU A 103 -1.74 26.29 -26.41
C LEU A 103 -0.99 26.95 -27.57
N MET A 104 0.34 26.83 -27.60
CA MET A 104 1.16 27.32 -28.70
C MET A 104 0.79 26.66 -30.02
N PHE A 105 0.57 25.34 -30.02
CA PHE A 105 0.11 24.59 -31.20
C PHE A 105 -1.24 25.09 -31.71
N ILE A 106 -2.22 25.33 -30.83
CA ILE A 106 -3.54 25.86 -31.21
C ILE A 106 -3.39 27.23 -31.88
N VAL A 107 -2.59 28.13 -31.28
CA VAL A 107 -2.33 29.46 -31.83
C VAL A 107 -1.69 29.36 -33.23
N LEU A 108 -0.68 28.52 -33.38
CA LEU A 108 -0.03 28.30 -34.67
C LEU A 108 -1.01 27.72 -35.69
N ASN A 109 -1.86 26.75 -35.30
CA ASN A 109 -2.83 26.16 -36.21
C ASN A 109 -3.85 27.19 -36.74
N GLU A 110 -4.34 28.11 -35.90
CA GLU A 110 -5.23 29.19 -36.35
C GLU A 110 -4.52 30.20 -37.26
N LEU A 111 -3.24 30.51 -37.01
CA LEU A 111 -2.46 31.43 -37.84
C LEU A 111 -2.14 30.89 -39.23
N TYR A 112 -2.00 29.57 -39.37
CA TYR A 112 -1.64 28.90 -40.63
C TYR A 112 -2.85 28.35 -41.41
N LYS A 113 -4.08 28.53 -40.92
CA LYS A 113 -5.35 28.17 -41.60
C LYS A 113 -5.72 29.05 -42.82
N LYS A 114 -4.74 29.58 -43.54
CA LYS A 114 -4.98 30.29 -44.81
C LYS A 114 -5.54 29.36 -45.89
#